data_AF-A0A1G9NJK9-F1
#
_entry.id   AF-A0A1G9NJK9-F1
#
_cell.length_a   1.000
_cell.length_b   1.000
_cell.length_c   1.000
_cell.angle_alpha   90.00
_cell.angle_beta   90.00
_cell.angle_gamma   90.00
#
_symmetry.space_group_name_H-M   'P 1'
#
loop_
_entity.id
_entity.type
_entity.pdbx_description
1 polymer ?
#
loop_
_entity_poly.entity_id
_entity_poly.type
_entity_poly.pdbx_seq_one_letter_code
_entity_poly.pdbx_strand_id
1 'polypeptide(L)'
;MNANTLLSKVNVINEDLGEESLVLDRNNEMFFLNQTAKYLWEHCNGRTVSEVAGLLYDQCLDKDGLVLSDIITDCLGAFEELEQRGFVKIRK
;
A
#
# COMPACT_ATOMS: atom_id res chain seq x y z
N MET A 1 0.66 6.72 11.54
CA MET A 1 0.29 7.39 10.26
C MET A 1 -1.12 7.98 10.40
N ASN A 2 -1.61 8.82 9.47
CA ASN A 2 -3.04 9.22 9.41
C ASN A 2 -3.56 9.30 7.97
N ALA A 3 -4.88 9.44 7.79
CA ALA A 3 -5.53 9.43 6.47
C ALA A 3 -5.00 10.48 5.48
N ASN A 4 -4.51 11.63 5.97
CA ASN A 4 -3.97 12.72 5.16
C ASN A 4 -2.45 12.61 4.94
N THR A 5 -1.82 11.53 5.40
CA THR A 5 -0.37 11.36 5.28
C THR A 5 0.00 11.17 3.81
N LEU A 6 0.84 12.07 3.28
CA LEU A 6 1.33 12.01 1.91
C LEU A 6 2.43 10.95 1.78
N LEU A 7 2.29 10.06 0.80
CA LEU A 7 3.14 8.89 0.61
C LEU A 7 4.11 9.08 -0.56
N SER A 8 5.23 8.36 -0.51
CA SER A 8 6.20 8.24 -1.60
C SER A 8 6.61 6.81 -1.77
N LYS A 9 6.43 6.29 -2.98
CA LYS A 9 6.93 4.98 -3.35
C LYS A 9 8.46 5.00 -3.33
N VAL A 10 9.06 3.99 -2.72
CA VAL A 10 10.50 3.75 -2.82
C VAL A 10 10.73 2.72 -3.91
N ASN A 11 11.65 3.02 -4.83
CA ASN A 11 12.10 2.05 -5.82
C ASN A 11 12.94 0.98 -5.12
N VAL A 12 12.51 -0.27 -5.24
CA VAL A 12 13.14 -1.46 -4.68
C VAL A 12 13.28 -2.51 -5.78
N ILE A 13 14.16 -3.48 -5.58
CA ILE A 13 14.27 -4.62 -6.50
C ILE A 13 13.03 -5.50 -6.27
N ASN A 14 12.28 -5.77 -7.34
CA ASN A 14 11.10 -6.61 -7.27
C ASN A 14 10.91 -7.44 -8.55
N GLU A 15 10.22 -8.56 -8.40
CA GLU A 15 9.69 -9.38 -9.49
C GLU A 15 8.16 -9.38 -9.40
N ASP A 16 7.52 -9.12 -10.53
CA ASP A 16 6.06 -9.15 -10.65
C ASP A 16 5.61 -10.59 -10.99
N LEU A 17 4.77 -11.17 -10.15
CA LEU A 17 4.24 -12.53 -10.28
C LEU A 17 2.73 -12.54 -10.64
N GLY A 18 2.19 -11.42 -11.12
CA GLY A 18 0.79 -11.25 -11.47
C GLY A 18 -0.02 -10.66 -10.31
N GLU A 19 -0.64 -11.52 -9.50
CA GLU A 19 -1.43 -11.07 -8.34
C GLU A 19 -0.55 -10.66 -7.16
N GLU A 20 0.70 -11.10 -7.12
CA GLU A 20 1.66 -10.81 -6.06
C GLU A 20 2.94 -10.19 -6.63
N SER A 21 3.74 -9.59 -5.75
CA SER A 21 5.09 -9.16 -6.08
C SER A 21 6.09 -9.68 -5.06
N LEU A 22 7.19 -10.28 -5.54
CA LEU A 22 8.34 -10.62 -4.70
C LEU A 22 9.24 -9.38 -4.61
N VAL A 23 9.51 -8.89 -3.40
CA VAL A 23 10.28 -7.66 -3.15
C VAL A 23 11.48 -7.97 -2.28
N LEU A 24 12.64 -7.45 -2.66
CA LEU A 24 13.86 -7.52 -1.86
C LEU A 24 14.00 -6.25 -1.00
N ASP A 25 14.11 -6.43 0.31
CA ASP A 25 14.31 -5.32 1.24
C ASP A 25 15.78 -4.86 1.33
N ARG A 26 16.05 -3.89 2.22
CA ARG A 26 17.40 -3.34 2.41
C ARG A 26 18.36 -4.30 3.12
N ASN A 27 17.85 -5.34 3.78
CA ASN A 27 18.63 -6.37 4.44
C ASN A 27 18.86 -7.58 3.53
N ASN A 28 18.43 -7.52 2.26
CA ASN A 28 18.41 -8.63 1.30
C ASN A 28 17.47 -9.78 1.69
N GLU A 29 16.42 -9.48 2.46
CA GLU A 29 15.34 -10.41 2.75
C GLU A 29 14.24 -10.28 1.69
N MET A 30 13.69 -11.42 1.28
CA MET A 30 12.62 -11.49 0.27
C MET A 30 11.25 -11.51 0.94
N PHE A 31 10.33 -10.69 0.46
CA PHE A 31 8.96 -10.59 0.94
C PHE A 31 7.96 -10.65 -0.19
N PHE A 32 6.83 -11.32 0.04
CA PHE A 32 5.70 -11.29 -0.86
C PHE A 32 4.78 -10.14 -0.47
N LEU A 33 4.50 -9.27 -1.44
CA LEU A 33 3.35 -8.38 -1.39
C LEU A 33 2.18 -9.14 -2.00
N ASN A 34 1.15 -9.39 -1.18
CA ASN A 34 -0.13 -9.87 -1.69
C ASN A 34 -0.76 -8.81 -2.61
N GLN A 35 -1.86 -9.18 -3.28
CA GLN A 35 -2.55 -8.31 -4.23
C GLN A 35 -2.87 -6.92 -3.69
N THR A 36 -3.40 -6.83 -2.47
CA THR A 36 -3.74 -5.54 -1.85
C THR A 36 -2.49 -4.72 -1.55
N ALA A 37 -1.47 -5.30 -0.92
CA ALA A 37 -0.23 -4.60 -0.59
C ALA A 37 0.52 -4.14 -1.85
N LYS A 38 0.55 -4.97 -2.90
CA LYS A 38 1.08 -4.63 -4.22
C LYS A 38 0.34 -3.42 -4.79
N TYR A 39 -0.99 -3.45 -4.80
CA TYR A 39 -1.82 -2.35 -5.30
C TYR A 39 -1.54 -1.05 -4.56
N LEU A 40 -1.52 -1.09 -3.22
CA LEU A 40 -1.20 0.06 -2.37
C LEU A 40 0.19 0.63 -2.70
N TRP A 41 1.20 -0.23 -2.80
CA TRP A 41 2.58 0.16 -3.11
C TRP A 41 2.73 0.77 -4.51
N GLU A 42 1.99 0.28 -5.50
CA GLU A 42 2.02 0.79 -6.88
C GLU A 42 1.34 2.16 -7.03
N HIS A 43 0.29 2.41 -6.26
CA HIS A 43 -0.56 3.60 -6.44
C HIS A 43 -0.30 4.72 -5.42
N CYS A 44 0.60 4.54 -4.45
CA CYS A 44 0.78 5.51 -3.36
C CYS A 44 1.59 6.76 -3.70
N ASN A 45 2.39 6.75 -4.77
CA ASN A 45 3.36 7.82 -4.98
C ASN A 45 2.69 9.19 -5.19
N GLY A 46 2.93 10.13 -4.27
CA GLY A 46 2.36 11.48 -4.34
C GLY A 46 0.88 11.55 -3.95
N ARG A 47 0.33 10.50 -3.33
CA ARG A 47 -1.05 10.45 -2.83
C ARG A 47 -1.10 10.35 -1.31
N THR A 48 -2.19 10.79 -0.72
CA THR A 48 -2.48 10.54 0.69
C THR A 48 -2.98 9.11 0.90
N VAL A 49 -2.94 8.63 2.14
CA VAL A 49 -3.53 7.32 2.48
C VAL A 49 -5.01 7.25 2.08
N SER A 50 -5.80 8.31 2.34
CA SER A 50 -7.23 8.32 2.00
C SER A 50 -7.48 8.27 0.49
N GLU A 51 -6.63 8.94 -0.30
CA GLU A 51 -6.74 8.89 -1.76
C GLU A 51 -6.49 7.48 -2.28
N VAL A 52 -5.46 6.78 -1.78
CA VAL A 52 -5.18 5.40 -2.21
C VAL A 52 -6.27 4.43 -1.73
N ALA A 53 -6.74 4.59 -0.49
CA ALA A 53 -7.84 3.80 0.05
C ALA A 53 -9.13 3.99 -0.76
N GLY A 54 -9.41 5.21 -1.22
CA GLY A 54 -10.51 5.50 -2.13
C GLY A 54 -10.38 4.77 -3.46
N LEU A 55 -9.19 4.76 -4.07
CA LEU A 55 -8.94 3.97 -5.29
C LEU A 55 -9.14 2.48 -5.07
N LEU A 56 -8.72 1.94 -3.92
CA LEU A 56 -8.91 0.53 -3.59
C LEU A 56 -10.40 0.21 -3.42
N TYR A 57 -11.12 1.05 -2.67
CA TYR A 57 -12.56 0.94 -2.48
C TYR A 57 -13.32 0.97 -3.81
N ASP A 58 -12.88 1.77 -4.77
CA ASP A 58 -13.49 1.85 -6.10
C ASP A 58 -13.32 0.58 -6.94
N GLN A 59 -12.32 -0.25 -6.65
CA GLN A 59 -12.12 -1.54 -7.31
C GLN A 59 -12.93 -2.69 -6.69
N CYS A 60 -13.51 -2.51 -5.50
CA CYS A 60 -14.35 -3.53 -4.88
C CYS A 60 -15.62 -3.76 -5.71
N LEU A 61 -15.82 -5.01 -6.18
CA LEU A 61 -16.97 -5.43 -6.98
C LEU A 61 -18.27 -5.41 -6.17
N ASP A 62 -18.17 -5.77 -4.89
CA ASP A 62 -19.27 -5.73 -3.93
C ASP A 62 -18.91 -4.75 -2.82
N LYS A 63 -19.79 -3.80 -2.59
CA LYS A 63 -19.65 -2.74 -1.59
C LYS A 63 -20.70 -2.85 -0.49
N ASP A 64 -21.58 -3.86 -0.56
CA ASP A 64 -22.62 -4.05 0.44
C ASP A 64 -21.96 -4.38 1.79
N GLY A 65 -22.18 -3.49 2.76
CA GLY A 65 -21.57 -3.59 4.09
C GLY A 65 -20.11 -3.12 4.17
N LEU A 66 -19.50 -2.66 3.08
CA LEU A 66 -18.13 -2.13 3.08
C LEU A 66 -18.14 -0.61 3.33
N VAL A 67 -17.51 -0.20 4.43
CA VAL A 67 -17.40 1.22 4.80
C VAL A 67 -16.00 1.73 4.48
N LEU A 68 -15.90 2.85 3.77
CA LEU A 68 -14.61 3.44 3.37
C LEU A 68 -13.69 3.74 4.56
N SER A 69 -14.25 4.10 5.73
CA SER A 69 -13.47 4.32 6.95
C SER A 69 -12.70 3.08 7.41
N ASP A 70 -13.27 1.91 7.20
CA ASP A 70 -12.67 0.63 7.60
C ASP A 70 -11.54 0.30 6.64
N ILE A 71 -11.75 0.49 5.33
CA ILE A 71 -10.70 0.38 4.31
C ILE A 71 -9.54 1.35 4.57
N ILE A 72 -9.83 2.60 4.96
CA ILE A 72 -8.77 3.55 5.33
C ILE A 72 -7.97 3.04 6.52
N THR A 73 -8.62 2.45 7.51
CA THR A 73 -7.96 1.89 8.70
C THR A 73 -7.04 0.72 8.34
N ASP A 74 -7.51 -0.18 7.48
CA ASP A 74 -6.71 -1.30 6.99
C ASP A 74 -5.51 -0.81 6.14
N CYS A 75 -5.74 0.19 5.28
CA CYS A 75 -4.69 0.80 4.49
C CYS A 75 -3.63 1.48 5.36
N LEU A 76 -4.03 2.11 6.49
CA LEU A 76 -3.07 2.70 7.43
C LEU A 76 -2.13 1.64 8.01
N GLY A 77 -2.67 0.50 8.46
CA GLY A 77 -1.87 -0.61 8.97
C GLY A 77 -0.91 -1.16 7.91
N ALA A 78 -1.40 -1.37 6.68
CA ALA A 78 -0.59 -1.85 5.58
C ALA A 78 0.54 -0.85 5.21
N PHE A 79 0.25 0.45 5.16
CA PHE A 79 1.28 1.45 4.86
C PHE A 79 2.29 1.62 5.98
N GLU A 80 1.91 1.43 7.24
CA GLU A 80 2.86 1.40 8.36
C GLU A 80 3.84 0.23 8.22
N GLU A 81 3.38 -0.95 7.82
CA GLU A 81 4.27 -2.08 7.56
C GLU A 81 5.18 -1.83 6.34
N LEU A 82 4.63 -1.31 5.24
CA LEU A 82 5.41 -0.96 4.05
C LEU A 82 6.47 0.12 4.34
N GLU A 83 6.18 1.04 5.25
CA GLU A 83 7.12 2.09 5.68
C GLU A 83 8.23 1.53 6.56
N GLN A 84 7.90 0.67 7.54
CA GLN A 84 8.88 -0.02 8.40
C GLN A 84 9.86 -0.85 7.58
N ARG A 85 9.37 -1.51 6.51
CA ARG A 85 10.21 -2.28 5.57
C ARG A 85 10.97 -1.40 4.57
N GLY A 86 10.67 -0.11 4.53
CA GLY A 86 11.34 0.87 3.69
C GLY A 86 10.92 0.88 2.22
N PHE A 87 9.75 0.31 1.91
CA PHE A 87 9.13 0.27 0.57
C PHE A 87 8.33 1.54 0.26
N VAL A 88 7.88 2.24 1.31
CA VAL A 88 7.19 3.53 1.26
C VAL A 88 7.87 4.51 2.21
N LYS A 89 7.78 5.81 1.91
CA LYS A 89 8.18 6.89 2.82
C LYS A 89 7.03 7.86 3.05
N ILE A 90 6.97 8.39 4.27
CA ILE A 90 6.07 9.48 4.64
C ILE A 90 6.71 10.82 4.26
N ARG A 91 5.96 11.69 3.58
CA ARG A 91 6.33 13.11 3.41
C ARG A 91 5.68 13.93 4.52
N LYS A 92 6.51 14.73 5.20
CA LYS A 92 6.07 15.76 6.15
C LYS A 92 5.76 17.06 5.43
#